data_AF-A0A934HHR4-F1
#
_entry.id   AF-A0A934HHR4-F1
#
_cell.length_a   1.000
_cell.length_b   1.000
_cell.length_c   1.000
_cell.angle_alpha   90.00
_cell.angle_beta   90.00
_cell.angle_gamma   90.00
#
_symmetry.space_group_name_H-M   'P 1'
#
loop_
_entity.id
_entity.type
_entity.pdbx_description
1 polymer ?
#
loop_
_entity_poly.entity_id
_entity_poly.type
_entity_poly.pdbx_seq_one_letter_code
_entity_poly.pdbx_strand_id
1 'polypeptide(L)'
;MTDAELAILSIVAEGPIYGYDIQTLVVQRGLRAWTNIGISSMYYVLEKLERQGLVEGKGQEAEGSARRQYRVTSAGFGVLQTAVADLISTPREYANGFELGLVNMHVLRSSQIRTAFIAYRQELVSRLAQARERWRKLKEDKAPFSVDAMMSHHIAMLEAELDWIKVFIEQWEAQAPPDEPAAYSEPVDIPRMKQVVLPHDPDSPHRVPTRPLPQPSSYPPAPPAPASSKQTSFSTKTPPRLADSLNPPASEDVTQPLESADEIDPPDKGGE
;
A
#
# COMPACT_ATOMS: atom_id res chain seq x y z
N MET A 1 -9.54 -9.10 22.87
CA MET A 1 -9.12 -9.85 21.68
C MET A 1 -8.54 -8.83 20.70
N THR A 2 -7.43 -9.14 20.03
CA THR A 2 -6.83 -8.25 19.02
C THR A 2 -7.53 -8.39 17.67
N ASP A 3 -7.36 -7.42 16.78
CA ASP A 3 -7.98 -7.48 15.44
C ASP A 3 -7.44 -8.68 14.63
N ALA A 4 -6.17 -9.06 14.84
CA ALA A 4 -5.58 -10.25 14.25
C ALA A 4 -6.17 -11.56 14.80
N GLU A 5 -6.43 -11.64 16.11
CA GLU A 5 -7.14 -12.76 16.74
C GLU A 5 -8.57 -12.88 16.21
N LEU A 6 -9.30 -11.76 16.13
CA LEU A 6 -10.67 -11.73 15.62
C LEU A 6 -10.75 -12.11 14.14
N ALA A 7 -9.84 -11.61 13.30
CA ALA A 7 -9.80 -11.90 11.88
C ALA A 7 -9.47 -13.37 11.56
N ILE A 8 -8.65 -14.02 12.39
CA ILE A 8 -8.36 -15.45 12.26
C ILE A 8 -9.52 -16.28 12.82
N LEU A 9 -10.11 -15.87 13.95
CA LEU A 9 -11.27 -16.53 14.54
C LEU A 9 -12.51 -16.48 13.62
N SER A 10 -12.72 -15.38 12.89
CA SER A 10 -13.83 -15.27 11.93
C SER A 10 -13.65 -16.18 10.72
N ILE A 11 -12.44 -16.30 10.17
CA ILE A 11 -12.13 -17.29 9.11
C ILE A 11 -12.42 -18.72 9.60
N VAL A 12 -11.94 -19.08 10.79
CA VAL A 12 -12.11 -20.43 11.36
C VAL A 12 -13.57 -20.72 11.78
N ALA A 13 -14.40 -19.68 11.94
CA ALA A 13 -15.83 -19.81 12.22
C ALA A 13 -16.68 -20.11 10.98
N GLU A 14 -16.17 -19.88 9.76
CA GLU A 14 -16.87 -20.24 8.52
C GLU A 14 -16.88 -21.76 8.27
N GLY A 15 -15.88 -22.48 8.78
CA GLY A 15 -15.83 -23.94 8.72
C GLY A 15 -14.47 -24.54 9.05
N PRO A 16 -14.37 -25.89 9.10
CA PRO A 16 -13.12 -26.59 9.38
C PRO A 16 -12.07 -26.35 8.28
N ILE A 17 -10.93 -25.75 8.63
CA ILE A 17 -9.96 -25.21 7.66
C ILE A 17 -8.50 -25.54 8.05
N TYR A 18 -7.63 -25.81 7.08
CA TYR A 18 -6.20 -26.05 7.35
C TYR A 18 -5.42 -24.74 7.49
N GLY A 19 -4.34 -24.74 8.28
CA GLY A 19 -3.54 -23.54 8.53
C GLY A 19 -3.00 -22.83 7.28
N TYR A 20 -2.67 -23.58 6.22
CA TYR A 20 -2.26 -23.03 4.92
C TYR A 20 -3.40 -22.32 4.17
N ASP A 21 -4.63 -22.83 4.29
CA ASP A 21 -5.80 -22.25 3.63
C ASP A 21 -6.21 -20.94 4.32
N ILE A 22 -6.06 -20.85 5.65
CA ILE A 22 -6.20 -19.59 6.41
C ILE A 22 -5.22 -18.53 5.86
N GLN A 23 -3.95 -18.88 5.63
CA GLN A 23 -2.97 -17.97 5.03
C GLN A 23 -3.43 -17.48 3.63
N THR A 24 -4.00 -18.39 2.84
CA THR A 24 -4.52 -18.06 1.50
C THR A 24 -5.68 -17.07 1.59
N LEU A 25 -6.66 -17.31 2.49
CA LEU A 25 -7.79 -16.40 2.70
C LEU A 25 -7.36 -15.03 3.25
N VAL A 26 -6.38 -14.97 4.17
CA VAL A 26 -5.80 -13.73 4.71
C VAL A 26 -5.24 -12.84 3.59
N VAL A 27 -4.63 -13.44 2.57
CA VAL A 27 -4.11 -12.72 1.39
C VAL A 27 -5.24 -12.36 0.43
N GLN A 28 -6.12 -13.31 0.06
CA GLN A 28 -7.21 -13.08 -0.89
C GLN A 28 -8.19 -11.99 -0.45
N ARG A 29 -8.54 -11.95 0.85
CA ARG A 29 -9.43 -10.92 1.43
C ARG A 29 -8.70 -9.60 1.73
N GLY A 30 -7.42 -9.49 1.43
CA GLY A 30 -6.63 -8.29 1.66
C GLY A 30 -6.48 -7.91 3.14
N LEU A 31 -6.68 -8.85 4.09
CA LEU A 31 -6.71 -8.55 5.52
C LEU A 31 -5.41 -7.90 5.99
N ARG A 32 -4.27 -8.25 5.37
CA ARG A 32 -2.94 -7.65 5.64
C ARG A 32 -2.84 -6.15 5.36
N ALA A 33 -3.78 -5.56 4.61
CA ALA A 33 -3.78 -4.12 4.35
C ALA A 33 -4.26 -3.30 5.56
N TRP A 34 -4.99 -3.92 6.50
CA TRP A 34 -5.61 -3.25 7.66
C TRP A 34 -5.51 -4.05 8.97
N THR A 35 -4.95 -5.27 8.95
CA THR A 35 -4.59 -6.05 10.13
C THR A 35 -3.11 -6.44 10.09
N ASN A 36 -2.44 -6.41 11.25
CA ASN A 36 -1.03 -6.77 11.36
C ASN A 36 -0.82 -8.30 11.41
N ILE A 37 -1.16 -9.00 10.31
CA ILE A 37 -1.08 -10.47 10.19
C ILE A 37 0.05 -10.91 9.25
N GLY A 38 1.25 -11.09 9.82
CA GLY A 38 2.34 -11.84 9.19
C GLY A 38 2.09 -13.36 9.20
N ILE A 39 2.90 -14.12 8.44
CA ILE A 39 2.80 -15.59 8.39
C ILE A 39 3.07 -16.21 9.77
N SER A 40 4.20 -15.85 10.39
CA SER A 40 4.60 -16.39 11.70
C SER A 40 3.62 -16.00 12.82
N SER A 41 3.10 -14.76 12.79
CA SER A 41 2.12 -14.30 13.77
C SER A 41 0.75 -14.98 13.60
N MET A 42 0.37 -15.41 12.39
CA MET A 42 -0.87 -16.17 12.17
C MET A 42 -0.86 -17.50 12.93
N TYR A 43 0.24 -18.27 12.85
CA TYR A 43 0.35 -19.53 13.59
C TYR A 43 0.42 -19.33 15.10
N TYR A 44 1.12 -18.28 15.58
CA TYR A 44 1.10 -17.89 16.99
C TYR A 44 -0.31 -17.52 17.49
N VAL A 45 -1.09 -16.80 16.67
CA VAL A 45 -2.49 -16.46 16.99
C VAL A 45 -3.36 -17.73 17.04
N LEU A 46 -3.19 -18.67 16.10
CA LEU A 46 -3.90 -19.95 16.13
C LEU A 46 -3.60 -20.74 17.41
N GLU A 47 -2.32 -20.90 17.77
CA GLU A 47 -1.89 -21.55 19.02
C GLU A 47 -2.49 -20.84 20.26
N LYS A 48 -2.52 -19.50 20.25
CA LYS A 48 -3.12 -18.71 21.32
C LYS A 48 -4.63 -18.93 21.44
N LEU A 49 -5.35 -18.97 20.31
CA LEU A 49 -6.80 -19.24 20.26
C LEU A 49 -7.13 -20.68 20.69
N GLU A 50 -6.29 -21.66 20.33
CA GLU A 50 -6.38 -23.04 20.82
C GLU A 50 -6.18 -23.11 22.34
N ARG A 51 -5.13 -22.46 22.87
CA ARG A 51 -4.86 -22.40 24.31
C ARG A 51 -5.96 -21.68 25.11
N GLN A 52 -6.68 -20.76 24.47
CA GLN A 52 -7.87 -20.10 25.04
C GLN A 52 -9.16 -20.93 24.90
N GLY A 53 -9.11 -22.11 24.25
CA GLY A 53 -10.27 -22.95 24.02
C GLY A 53 -11.28 -22.38 23.01
N LEU A 54 -10.89 -21.38 22.21
CA LEU A 54 -11.75 -20.73 21.22
C LEU A 54 -11.72 -21.46 19.86
N VAL A 55 -10.64 -22.21 19.61
CA VAL A 55 -10.43 -23.05 18.43
C VAL A 55 -10.02 -24.46 18.87
N GLU A 56 -10.50 -25.50 18.19
CA GLU A 56 -9.97 -26.87 18.28
C GLU A 56 -9.13 -27.18 17.03
N GLY A 57 -7.90 -27.67 17.20
CA GLY A 57 -7.08 -28.19 16.11
C GLY A 57 -6.99 -29.72 16.16
N LYS A 58 -7.35 -30.37 15.05
CA LYS A 58 -7.24 -31.83 14.86
C LYS A 58 -6.11 -32.09 13.87
N GLY A 59 -5.13 -32.90 14.28
CA GLY A 59 -4.10 -33.40 13.37
C GLY A 59 -4.62 -34.58 12.56
N GLN A 60 -4.39 -34.57 11.25
CA GLN A 60 -4.32 -35.81 10.49
C GLN A 60 -2.86 -36.26 10.41
N GLU A 61 -2.57 -37.45 10.95
CA GLU A 61 -1.35 -38.20 10.66
C GLU A 61 -1.47 -38.78 9.24
N ALA A 62 -1.21 -37.93 8.25
CA ALA A 62 -0.93 -38.36 6.88
C ALA A 62 0.59 -38.43 6.70
N GLU A 63 1.08 -39.51 6.07
CA GLU A 63 2.51 -39.80 5.90
C GLU A 63 3.30 -38.57 5.42
N GLY A 64 4.26 -38.12 6.25
CA GLY A 64 5.23 -37.08 5.90
C GLY A 64 4.81 -35.63 6.11
N SER A 65 3.54 -35.32 6.41
CA SER A 65 3.12 -33.95 6.75
C SER A 65 1.89 -33.91 7.64
N ALA A 66 2.09 -33.61 8.93
CA ALA A 66 1.01 -33.44 9.90
C ALA A 66 0.18 -32.19 9.59
N ARG A 67 -0.87 -32.35 8.78
CA ARG A 67 -1.81 -31.28 8.45
C ARG A 67 -2.80 -31.10 9.60
N ARG A 68 -2.73 -29.94 10.26
CA ARG A 68 -3.63 -29.55 11.36
C ARG A 68 -4.83 -28.78 10.77
N GLN A 69 -6.03 -29.33 10.98
CA GLN A 69 -7.30 -28.70 10.63
C GLN A 69 -7.86 -28.00 11.88
N TYR A 70 -8.24 -26.74 11.75
CA TYR A 70 -8.78 -25.91 12.82
C TYR A 70 -10.30 -25.77 12.66
N ARG A 71 -11.03 -25.71 13.77
CA ARG A 71 -12.48 -25.48 13.82
C ARG A 71 -12.83 -24.62 15.04
N VAL A 72 -13.79 -23.71 14.91
CA VAL A 72 -14.24 -22.88 16.03
C VAL A 72 -14.97 -23.72 17.09
N THR A 73 -14.77 -23.42 18.37
CA THR A 73 -15.56 -24.01 19.47
C THR A 73 -16.82 -23.18 19.75
N SER A 74 -17.78 -23.71 20.51
CA SER A 74 -18.94 -22.93 20.96
C SER A 74 -18.55 -21.69 21.77
N ALA A 75 -17.47 -21.78 22.57
CA ALA A 75 -16.93 -20.63 23.30
C ALA A 75 -16.30 -19.60 22.35
N GLY A 76 -15.53 -20.06 21.35
CA GLY A 76 -14.98 -19.22 20.29
C GLY A 76 -16.06 -18.46 19.52
N PHE A 77 -17.16 -19.13 19.19
CA PHE A 77 -18.28 -18.51 18.48
C PHE A 77 -18.98 -17.43 19.33
N GLY A 78 -19.19 -17.68 20.63
CA GLY A 78 -19.75 -16.67 21.55
C GLY A 78 -18.84 -15.45 21.73
N VAL A 79 -17.53 -15.66 21.82
CA VAL A 79 -16.53 -14.58 21.86
C VAL A 79 -16.52 -13.79 20.55
N LEU A 80 -16.61 -14.47 19.40
CA LEU A 80 -16.72 -13.84 18.08
C LEU A 80 -17.97 -12.96 17.98
N GLN A 81 -19.14 -13.46 18.39
CA GLN A 81 -20.39 -12.67 18.39
C GLN A 81 -20.27 -11.42 19.26
N THR A 82 -19.73 -11.55 20.47
CA THR A 82 -19.55 -10.41 21.40
C THR A 82 -18.58 -9.37 20.83
N ALA A 83 -17.46 -9.80 20.25
CA ALA A 83 -16.45 -8.91 19.68
C ALA A 83 -16.93 -8.21 18.40
N VAL A 84 -17.71 -8.88 17.55
CA VAL A 84 -18.34 -8.25 16.37
C VAL A 84 -19.39 -7.22 16.82
N ALA A 85 -20.21 -7.54 17.83
CA ALA A 85 -21.19 -6.61 18.38
C ALA A 85 -20.53 -5.35 18.98
N ASP A 86 -19.45 -5.49 19.75
CA ASP A 86 -18.66 -4.36 20.26
C ASP A 86 -18.12 -3.48 19.11
N LEU A 87 -17.49 -4.07 18.09
CA LEU A 87 -16.91 -3.31 16.97
C LEU A 87 -17.92 -2.46 16.18
N ILE A 88 -19.17 -2.91 16.06
CA ILE A 88 -20.22 -2.18 15.34
C ILE A 88 -21.04 -1.24 16.23
N SER A 89 -20.84 -1.26 17.55
CA SER A 89 -21.57 -0.43 18.52
C SER A 89 -20.70 0.58 19.27
N THR A 90 -19.39 0.31 19.38
CA THR A 90 -18.40 1.15 20.05
C THR A 90 -17.43 1.74 19.02
N PRO A 91 -17.62 3.01 18.59
CA PRO A 91 -16.62 3.71 17.78
C PRO A 91 -15.29 3.77 18.54
N ARG A 92 -14.21 3.35 17.87
CA ARG A 92 -12.85 3.40 18.42
C ARG A 92 -12.09 4.58 17.81
N GLU A 93 -11.26 5.25 18.61
CA GLU A 93 -10.36 6.28 18.10
C GLU A 93 -9.42 5.69 17.05
N TYR A 94 -9.33 6.36 15.89
CA TYR A 94 -8.51 5.91 14.78
C TYR A 94 -7.05 6.29 15.06
N ALA A 95 -6.34 5.44 15.80
CA ALA A 95 -4.94 5.65 16.18
C ALA A 95 -3.98 5.41 15.00
N ASN A 96 -4.05 6.26 13.98
CA ASN A 96 -3.08 6.31 12.90
C ASN A 96 -1.78 6.97 13.39
N GLY A 97 -0.66 6.64 12.73
CA GLY A 97 0.62 7.32 12.99
C GLY A 97 0.71 8.73 12.38
N PHE A 98 -0.34 9.16 11.66
CA PHE A 98 -0.34 10.38 10.87
C PHE A 98 -0.53 11.63 11.72
N GLU A 99 -1.48 11.60 12.66
CA GLU A 99 -1.77 12.65 13.63
C GLU A 99 -0.56 12.89 14.55
N LEU A 100 0.17 11.82 14.89
CA LEU A 100 1.44 11.91 15.60
C LEU A 100 2.53 12.58 14.74
N GLY A 101 2.50 12.39 13.42
CA GLY A 101 3.33 13.15 12.48
C GLY A 101 2.96 14.64 12.42
N LEU A 102 1.66 14.96 12.37
CA LEU A 102 1.16 16.33 12.34
C LEU A 102 1.58 17.14 13.58
N VAL A 103 1.39 16.60 14.80
CA VAL A 103 1.78 17.32 16.03
C VAL A 103 3.30 17.49 16.16
N ASN A 104 4.09 16.64 15.50
CA ASN A 104 5.55 16.68 15.50
C ASN A 104 6.17 17.31 14.23
N MET A 105 5.40 18.00 13.37
CA MET A 105 5.92 18.67 12.17
C MET A 105 7.10 19.62 12.45
N HIS A 106 7.14 20.23 13.64
CA HIS A 106 8.20 21.15 14.08
C HIS A 106 9.61 20.53 14.10
N VAL A 107 9.74 19.21 13.99
CA VAL A 107 11.03 18.48 13.89
C VAL A 107 11.60 18.52 12.45
N LEU A 108 10.80 18.91 11.45
CA LEU A 108 11.16 18.90 10.03
C LEU A 108 11.26 20.31 9.42
N ARG A 109 12.06 20.45 8.37
CA ARG A 109 12.12 21.68 7.55
C ARG A 109 10.94 21.75 6.57
N SER A 110 10.57 22.95 6.12
CA SER A 110 9.49 23.20 5.15
C SER A 110 9.56 22.29 3.92
N SER A 111 10.69 22.22 3.23
CA SER A 111 10.95 21.29 2.11
C SER A 111 10.67 19.82 2.46
N GLN A 112 11.08 19.34 3.63
CA GLN A 112 10.85 17.96 4.06
C GLN A 112 9.35 17.69 4.30
N ILE A 113 8.65 18.62 4.96
CA ILE A 113 7.20 18.54 5.19
C ILE A 113 6.46 18.52 3.86
N ARG A 114 6.79 19.42 2.94
CA ARG A 114 6.22 19.51 1.60
C ARG A 114 6.41 18.21 0.80
N THR A 115 7.63 17.65 0.81
CA THR A 115 7.92 16.36 0.17
C THR A 115 7.10 15.22 0.78
N ALA A 116 7.00 15.17 2.11
CA ALA A 116 6.21 14.15 2.82
C ALA A 116 4.71 14.25 2.47
N PHE A 117 4.14 15.46 2.42
CA PHE A 117 2.74 15.69 2.05
C PHE A 117 2.44 15.36 0.59
N ILE A 118 3.35 15.68 -0.34
CA ILE A 118 3.21 15.26 -1.75
C ILE A 118 3.14 13.73 -1.84
N ALA A 119 4.04 13.02 -1.16
CA ALA A 119 4.06 11.56 -1.13
C ALA A 119 2.80 10.98 -0.45
N TYR A 120 2.36 11.56 0.66
CA TYR A 120 1.15 11.14 1.39
C TYR A 120 -0.10 11.25 0.51
N ARG A 121 -0.29 12.40 -0.16
CA ARG A 121 -1.40 12.63 -1.09
C ARG A 121 -1.36 11.67 -2.28
N GLN A 122 -0.18 11.40 -2.84
CA GLN A 122 -0.02 10.44 -3.93
C GLN A 122 -0.39 9.00 -3.51
N GLU A 123 0.02 8.59 -2.30
CA GLU A 123 -0.32 7.28 -1.75
C GLU A 123 -1.83 7.16 -1.46
N LEU A 124 -2.49 8.19 -0.92
CA LEU A 124 -3.95 8.21 -0.76
C LEU A 124 -4.68 8.07 -2.10
N VAL A 125 -4.26 8.80 -3.14
CA VAL A 125 -4.83 8.66 -4.50
C VAL A 125 -4.66 7.23 -5.03
N SER A 126 -3.47 6.64 -4.86
CA SER A 126 -3.19 5.24 -5.23
C SER A 126 -4.10 4.25 -4.50
N ARG A 127 -4.21 4.39 -3.16
CA ARG A 127 -5.07 3.54 -2.32
C ARG A 127 -6.54 3.64 -2.69
N LEU A 128 -7.04 4.86 -2.91
CA LEU A 128 -8.42 5.11 -3.30
C LEU A 128 -8.75 4.49 -4.67
N ALA A 129 -7.86 4.64 -5.65
CA ALA A 129 -8.02 4.01 -6.97
C ALA A 129 -8.06 2.47 -6.86
N GLN A 130 -7.16 1.87 -6.09
CA GLN A 130 -7.15 0.42 -5.84
C GLN A 130 -8.39 -0.05 -5.07
N ALA A 131 -8.87 0.71 -4.08
CA ALA A 131 -10.05 0.38 -3.29
C ALA A 131 -11.31 0.41 -4.16
N ARG A 132 -11.49 1.44 -4.99
CA ARG A 132 -12.60 1.55 -5.96
C ARG A 132 -12.58 0.39 -6.98
N GLU A 133 -11.43 0.04 -7.52
CA GLU A 133 -11.30 -1.10 -8.45
C GLU A 133 -11.58 -2.45 -7.78
N ARG A 134 -11.14 -2.66 -6.53
CA ARG A 134 -11.52 -3.84 -5.74
C ARG A 134 -13.02 -3.90 -5.48
N TRP A 135 -13.64 -2.76 -5.13
CA TRP A 135 -15.08 -2.68 -4.88
C TRP A 135 -15.91 -2.96 -6.13
N ARG A 136 -15.48 -2.47 -7.30
CA ARG A 136 -16.11 -2.77 -8.59
C ARG A 136 -16.17 -4.27 -8.87
N LYS A 137 -15.04 -4.99 -8.71
CA LYS A 137 -14.99 -6.45 -8.89
C LYS A 137 -15.89 -7.19 -7.91
N LEU A 138 -15.88 -6.79 -6.64
CA LEU A 138 -16.76 -7.37 -5.62
C LEU A 138 -18.25 -7.17 -5.93
N LYS A 139 -18.65 -6.07 -6.59
CA LYS A 139 -20.02 -5.88 -7.10
C LYS A 139 -20.34 -6.77 -8.29
N GLU A 140 -19.41 -6.94 -9.22
CA GLU A 140 -19.54 -7.86 -10.37
C GLU A 140 -19.72 -9.32 -9.89
N ASP A 141 -18.94 -9.74 -8.88
CA ASP A 141 -19.01 -11.04 -8.22
C ASP A 141 -20.21 -11.21 -7.26
N LYS A 142 -21.08 -10.19 -7.13
CA LYS A 142 -22.25 -10.15 -6.24
C LYS A 142 -21.92 -10.45 -4.76
N ALA A 143 -20.87 -9.81 -4.25
CA ALA A 143 -20.43 -9.95 -2.87
C ALA A 143 -21.56 -9.67 -1.84
N PRO A 144 -21.51 -10.28 -0.63
CA PRO A 144 -22.50 -10.05 0.41
C PRO A 144 -22.60 -8.57 0.84
N PHE A 145 -23.80 -8.17 1.29
CA PHE A 145 -24.07 -6.79 1.74
C PHE A 145 -23.06 -6.26 2.77
N SER A 146 -22.59 -7.08 3.70
CA SER A 146 -21.57 -6.69 4.69
C SER A 146 -20.21 -6.36 4.06
N VAL A 147 -19.84 -7.04 2.97
CA VAL A 147 -18.60 -6.78 2.23
C VAL A 147 -18.73 -5.50 1.39
N ASP A 148 -19.90 -5.26 0.79
CA ASP A 148 -20.20 -4.01 0.10
C ASP A 148 -20.15 -2.79 1.05
N ALA A 149 -20.79 -2.91 2.22
CA ALA A 149 -20.79 -1.88 3.26
C ALA A 149 -19.39 -1.61 3.84
N MET A 150 -18.57 -2.66 4.04
CA MET A 150 -17.18 -2.52 4.48
C MET A 150 -16.34 -1.74 3.44
N MET A 151 -16.49 -2.08 2.15
CA MET A 151 -15.75 -1.43 1.08
C MET A 151 -16.19 0.02 0.84
N SER A 152 -17.50 0.30 0.89
CA SER A 152 -18.02 1.66 0.73
C SER A 152 -17.60 2.57 1.88
N HIS A 153 -17.63 2.09 3.12
CA HIS A 153 -17.10 2.80 4.29
C HIS A 153 -15.59 3.09 4.14
N HIS A 154 -14.79 2.10 3.74
CA HIS A 154 -13.34 2.29 3.55
C HIS A 154 -13.02 3.33 2.45
N ILE A 155 -13.79 3.34 1.37
CA ILE A 155 -13.67 4.33 0.29
C ILE A 155 -14.04 5.73 0.79
N ALA A 156 -15.16 5.87 1.53
CA ALA A 156 -15.58 7.16 2.08
C ALA A 156 -14.54 7.75 3.05
N MET A 157 -13.88 6.93 3.87
CA MET A 157 -12.79 7.38 4.74
C MET A 157 -11.56 7.87 3.95
N LEU A 158 -11.15 7.14 2.90
CA LEU A 158 -10.05 7.56 2.02
C LEU A 158 -10.38 8.84 1.22
N GLU A 159 -11.64 9.03 0.84
CA GLU A 159 -12.12 10.24 0.16
C GLU A 159 -12.09 11.44 1.11
N ALA A 160 -12.65 11.30 2.31
CA ALA A 160 -12.63 12.35 3.34
C ALA A 160 -11.20 12.76 3.73
N GLU A 161 -10.29 11.80 3.90
CA GLU A 161 -8.88 12.07 4.21
C GLU A 161 -8.15 12.73 3.03
N LEU A 162 -8.41 12.29 1.80
CA LEU A 162 -7.83 12.87 0.59
C LEU A 162 -8.33 14.29 0.31
N ASP A 163 -9.58 14.61 0.65
CA ASP A 163 -10.12 15.95 0.51
C ASP A 163 -9.64 16.87 1.63
N TRP A 164 -9.57 16.37 2.86
CA TRP A 164 -8.98 17.09 3.99
C TRP A 164 -7.50 17.45 3.73
N ILE A 165 -6.68 16.49 3.27
CA ILE A 165 -5.24 16.74 3.09
C ILE A 165 -4.96 17.76 1.97
N LYS A 166 -5.78 17.85 0.92
CA LYS A 166 -5.62 18.89 -0.12
C LYS A 166 -5.74 20.28 0.49
N VAL A 167 -6.85 20.52 1.20
CA VAL A 167 -7.15 21.80 1.86
C VAL A 167 -6.09 22.11 2.92
N PHE A 168 -5.68 21.11 3.71
CA PHE A 168 -4.66 21.28 4.73
C PHE A 168 -3.29 21.64 4.16
N ILE A 169 -2.87 21.00 3.06
CA ILE A 169 -1.60 21.34 2.37
C ILE A 169 -1.65 22.78 1.89
N GLU A 170 -2.72 23.22 1.23
CA GLU A 170 -2.85 24.60 0.75
C GLU A 170 -2.79 25.62 1.89
N GLN A 171 -3.49 25.35 3.01
CA GLN A 171 -3.45 26.19 4.21
C GLN A 171 -2.07 26.22 4.88
N TRP A 172 -1.37 25.09 4.93
CA TRP A 172 -0.02 25.01 5.48
C TRP A 172 0.99 25.71 4.57
N GLU A 173 0.92 25.52 3.25
CA GLU A 173 1.84 26.17 2.29
C GLU A 173 1.73 27.69 2.30
N ALA A 174 0.53 28.24 2.52
CA ALA A 174 0.31 29.69 2.67
C ALA A 174 0.97 30.29 3.93
N GLN A 175 1.35 29.46 4.90
CA GLN A 175 1.96 29.85 6.18
C GLN A 175 3.39 29.29 6.33
N ALA A 176 3.86 28.48 5.39
CA ALA A 176 5.13 27.77 5.49
C ALA A 176 6.31 28.76 5.44
N PRO A 177 7.25 28.70 6.40
CA PRO A 177 8.49 29.46 6.32
C PRO A 177 9.21 29.15 5.00
N PRO A 178 9.83 30.15 4.34
CA PRO A 178 10.67 29.88 3.18
C PRO A 178 11.78 28.89 3.55
N ASP A 179 12.19 28.07 2.59
CA ASP A 179 13.31 27.14 2.80
C ASP A 179 14.60 27.95 3.03
N GLU A 180 14.97 28.12 4.31
CA GLU A 180 16.28 28.68 4.65
C GLU A 180 17.37 27.79 4.05
N PRO A 181 18.38 28.39 3.38
CA PRO A 181 19.49 27.63 2.85
C PRO A 181 20.17 26.90 4.01
N ALA A 182 20.44 25.61 3.82
CA ALA A 182 20.96 24.76 4.88
C ALA A 182 22.20 25.39 5.50
N ALA A 183 22.09 25.83 6.76
CA ALA A 183 23.25 26.17 7.56
C ALA A 183 24.09 24.89 7.70
N TYR A 184 25.14 24.79 6.89
CA TYR A 184 26.16 23.74 6.99
C TYR A 184 26.93 23.95 8.29
N SER A 185 26.33 23.48 9.38
CA SER A 185 27.08 23.16 10.60
C SER A 185 27.87 21.90 10.27
N GLU A 186 29.18 21.92 10.46
CA GLU A 186 29.95 20.67 10.36
C GLU A 186 29.34 19.63 11.31
N PRO A 187 29.20 18.37 10.89
CA PRO A 187 28.61 17.34 11.75
C PRO A 187 29.47 17.22 13.00
N VAL A 188 28.89 17.57 14.16
CA VAL A 188 29.51 17.29 15.45
C VAL A 188 29.74 15.78 15.49
N ASP A 189 30.99 15.39 15.73
CA ASP A 189 31.41 13.99 15.72
C ASP A 189 30.80 13.24 16.92
N ILE A 190 29.54 12.80 16.77
CA ILE A 190 28.80 12.07 17.80
C ILE A 190 29.40 10.67 17.89
N PRO A 191 30.02 10.27 19.03
CA PRO A 191 30.65 8.96 19.15
C PRO A 191 29.63 7.85 18.87
N ARG A 192 30.02 6.86 18.05
CA ARG A 192 29.15 5.80 17.50
C ARG A 192 28.22 5.12 18.52
N MET A 193 28.64 5.02 19.79
CA MET A 193 27.86 4.46 20.91
C MET A 193 26.63 5.30 21.33
N LYS A 194 26.46 6.53 20.82
CA LYS A 194 25.37 7.45 21.16
C LYS A 194 24.40 7.75 20.00
N GLN A 195 24.61 7.15 18.83
CA GLN A 195 23.75 7.36 17.67
C GLN A 195 22.51 6.47 17.75
N VAL A 196 21.32 7.05 17.52
CA VAL A 196 20.07 6.28 17.45
C VAL A 196 20.01 5.60 16.08
N VAL A 197 20.13 4.28 16.07
CA VAL A 197 20.11 3.50 14.83
C VAL A 197 18.67 3.28 14.38
N LEU A 198 18.27 3.93 13.28
CA LEU A 198 16.93 3.81 12.74
C LEU A 198 16.69 2.38 12.19
N PRO A 199 15.44 1.86 12.18
CA PRO A 199 15.15 0.49 11.73
C PRO A 199 15.64 0.14 10.31
N HIS A 200 15.83 1.15 9.46
CA HIS A 200 16.29 1.02 8.07
C HIS A 200 17.74 1.50 7.82
N ASP A 201 18.48 1.84 8.88
CA ASP A 201 19.90 2.21 8.80
C ASP A 201 20.76 1.00 8.36
N PRO A 202 21.79 1.18 7.51
CA PRO A 202 22.70 0.10 7.13
C PRO A 202 23.34 -0.66 8.30
N ASP A 203 23.59 0.01 9.44
CA ASP A 203 24.16 -0.56 10.68
C ASP A 203 23.10 -1.12 11.65
N SER A 204 21.81 -1.11 11.28
CA SER A 204 20.71 -1.59 12.14
C SER A 204 20.81 -3.08 12.47
N PRO A 205 20.85 -3.49 13.76
CA PRO A 205 20.80 -4.89 14.16
C PRO A 205 19.44 -5.55 13.86
N HIS A 206 18.43 -4.74 13.51
CA HIS A 206 17.09 -5.20 13.11
C HIS A 206 16.91 -5.25 11.57
N ARG A 207 17.98 -5.03 10.79
CA ARG A 207 17.97 -5.14 9.33
C ARG A 207 17.82 -6.61 8.90
N VAL A 208 16.58 -7.06 8.72
CA VAL A 208 16.29 -8.38 8.12
C VAL A 208 16.50 -8.30 6.59
N PRO A 209 17.46 -9.03 6.00
CA PRO A 209 17.62 -9.06 4.55
C PRO A 209 16.55 -9.97 3.93
N THR A 210 15.59 -9.39 3.22
CA THR A 210 14.48 -10.13 2.57
C THR A 210 14.88 -10.84 1.26
N ARG A 211 16.17 -10.83 0.90
CA ARG A 211 16.72 -11.53 -0.26
C ARG A 211 18.05 -12.19 0.12
N PRO A 212 18.26 -13.50 -0.15
CA PRO A 212 19.56 -14.13 -0.01
C PRO A 212 20.59 -13.41 -0.90
N LEU A 213 21.78 -13.16 -0.36
CA LEU A 213 22.92 -12.78 -1.20
C LEU A 213 23.20 -13.92 -2.20
N PRO A 214 23.47 -13.63 -3.48
CA PRO A 214 23.89 -14.67 -4.41
C PRO A 214 25.18 -15.31 -3.90
N GLN A 215 25.16 -16.64 -3.74
CA GLN A 215 26.35 -17.42 -3.37
C GLN A 215 27.48 -17.12 -4.38
N PRO A 216 28.73 -16.90 -3.94
CA PRO A 216 29.84 -16.71 -4.85
C PRO A 216 30.03 -17.99 -5.67
N SER A 217 29.83 -17.89 -6.98
CA SER A 217 29.92 -19.04 -7.87
C SER A 217 31.35 -19.54 -7.95
N SER A 218 31.56 -20.81 -7.59
CA SER A 218 32.87 -21.48 -7.63
C SER A 218 33.24 -21.92 -9.05
N TYR A 219 33.34 -20.96 -9.98
CA TYR A 219 33.98 -21.22 -11.27
C TYR A 219 35.50 -21.02 -11.17
N PRO A 220 36.31 -21.95 -11.71
CA PRO A 220 37.75 -21.73 -11.82
C PRO A 220 38.04 -20.55 -12.78
N PRO A 221 39.18 -19.86 -12.63
CA PRO A 221 39.53 -18.72 -13.47
C PRO A 221 39.62 -19.11 -14.95
N ALA A 222 39.15 -18.22 -15.83
CA ALA A 222 39.19 -18.42 -17.27
C ALA A 222 40.64 -18.56 -17.77
N PRO A 223 40.92 -19.47 -18.73
CA PRO A 223 42.25 -19.62 -19.30
C PRO A 223 42.66 -18.38 -20.13
N PRO A 224 43.96 -18.09 -20.27
CA PRO A 224 44.43 -16.96 -21.07
C PRO A 224 44.07 -17.13 -22.55
N ALA A 225 43.73 -16.01 -23.20
CA ALA A 225 43.29 -16.00 -24.59
C ALA A 225 44.42 -16.46 -25.55
N PRO A 226 44.15 -17.37 -26.51
CA PRO A 226 45.11 -17.78 -27.51
C PRO A 226 45.36 -16.67 -28.55
N ALA A 227 46.59 -16.60 -29.06
CA ALA A 227 46.99 -15.57 -30.01
C ALA A 227 46.60 -15.89 -31.47
N SER A 228 46.25 -14.82 -32.20
CA SER A 228 46.41 -14.65 -33.65
C SER A 228 45.39 -15.25 -34.65
N SER A 229 44.99 -14.36 -35.57
CA SER A 229 44.67 -14.59 -36.99
C SER A 229 43.36 -15.28 -37.40
N LYS A 230 42.45 -14.48 -37.95
CA LYS A 230 42.14 -14.48 -39.41
C LYS A 230 41.29 -13.26 -39.82
N GLN A 231 41.44 -12.84 -41.08
CA GLN A 231 40.62 -11.83 -41.78
C GLN A 231 39.19 -12.42 -42.01
N THR A 232 38.09 -11.73 -42.34
CA THR A 232 37.76 -10.52 -43.13
C THR A 232 36.43 -9.92 -42.60
N SER A 233 35.88 -8.75 -42.98
CA SER A 233 36.35 -7.50 -43.61
C SER A 233 35.21 -6.44 -43.49
N PHE A 234 35.52 -5.14 -43.51
CA PHE A 234 34.50 -4.07 -43.46
C PHE A 234 33.80 -3.82 -44.80
N SER A 235 32.50 -3.52 -44.77
CA SER A 235 31.76 -2.96 -45.90
C SER A 235 31.05 -1.67 -45.48
N THR A 236 31.58 -0.55 -45.96
CA THR A 236 30.99 0.79 -45.84
C THR A 236 29.92 1.03 -46.91
N LYS A 237 28.77 1.60 -46.55
CA LYS A 237 27.94 2.36 -47.51
C LYS A 237 26.98 3.34 -46.82
N THR A 238 27.33 4.62 -46.89
CA THR A 238 26.43 5.78 -46.78
C THR A 238 26.31 6.41 -48.17
N PRO A 239 25.13 6.88 -48.57
CA PRO A 239 25.05 8.11 -49.36
C PRO A 239 23.87 9.00 -48.86
N PRO A 240 23.64 10.21 -49.42
CA PRO A 240 24.39 11.39 -49.05
C PRO A 240 23.49 12.53 -48.51
N ARG A 241 24.12 13.60 -48.03
CA ARG A 241 23.44 14.80 -47.53
C ARG A 241 23.30 15.83 -48.66
N LEU A 242 22.17 16.53 -48.72
CA LEU A 242 21.99 17.79 -49.45
C LEU A 242 21.26 18.75 -48.52
N ALA A 243 21.75 19.99 -48.45
CA ALA A 243 21.17 21.06 -47.64
C ALA A 243 20.39 22.03 -48.53
N ASP A 244 19.29 22.60 -48.04
CA ASP A 244 19.25 24.01 -47.61
C ASP A 244 17.81 24.49 -47.32
N SER A 245 17.76 25.67 -46.69
CA SER A 245 16.61 26.60 -46.58
C SER A 245 15.52 26.38 -45.53
N LEU A 246 15.65 27.25 -44.51
CA LEU A 246 14.65 28.21 -44.02
C LEU A 246 13.82 27.90 -42.75
N ASN A 247 13.68 28.98 -41.98
CA ASN A 247 13.13 29.07 -40.62
C ASN A 247 11.59 29.15 -40.59
N PRO A 248 10.96 29.02 -39.41
CA PRO A 248 9.51 29.09 -39.25
C PRO A 248 8.97 30.52 -39.03
N PRO A 249 7.66 30.73 -39.21
CA PRO A 249 6.83 31.57 -38.34
C PRO A 249 5.94 30.68 -37.46
N ALA A 250 5.75 30.93 -36.16
CA ALA A 250 5.30 32.14 -35.46
C ALA A 250 3.77 32.22 -35.29
N SER A 251 3.42 32.66 -34.08
CA SER A 251 2.15 32.77 -33.36
C SER A 251 1.01 33.58 -34.02
N GLU A 252 -0.12 33.64 -33.28
CA GLU A 252 -1.24 34.61 -33.38
C GLU A 252 -2.26 34.39 -34.52
N ASP A 253 -3.57 34.63 -34.33
CA ASP A 253 -4.43 34.73 -33.13
C ASP A 253 -5.92 34.60 -33.58
N VAL A 254 -6.89 34.51 -32.64
CA VAL A 254 -8.32 34.96 -32.73
C VAL A 254 -9.08 34.77 -34.08
N THR A 255 -10.23 34.08 -34.17
CA THR A 255 -11.55 34.57 -33.71
C THR A 255 -12.62 33.45 -33.77
N GLN A 256 -13.62 33.47 -32.87
CA GLN A 256 -14.98 32.94 -33.15
C GLN A 256 -15.85 34.05 -33.77
N PRO A 257 -17.00 33.73 -34.40
CA PRO A 257 -18.25 34.07 -33.69
C PRO A 257 -19.42 33.07 -33.81
N LEU A 258 -20.42 33.37 -32.98
CA LEU A 258 -21.70 32.75 -32.62
C LEU A 258 -22.75 32.44 -33.72
N GLU A 259 -23.88 31.88 -33.22
CA GLU A 259 -25.20 31.59 -33.84
C GLU A 259 -25.29 30.27 -34.64
N SER A 260 -26.33 29.43 -34.55
CA SER A 260 -27.69 29.56 -33.97
C SER A 260 -28.06 28.26 -33.21
N ALA A 261 -28.68 28.30 -32.03
CA ALA A 261 -30.12 28.15 -31.80
C ALA A 261 -30.75 26.88 -32.43
N ASP A 262 -31.11 25.92 -31.58
CA ASP A 262 -32.24 25.01 -31.82
C ASP A 262 -32.97 24.78 -30.49
N GLU A 263 -34.30 24.76 -30.55
CA GLU A 263 -35.22 25.09 -29.44
C GLU A 263 -36.06 23.86 -29.08
N ILE A 264 -36.03 23.40 -27.83
CA ILE A 264 -36.91 22.33 -27.35
C ILE A 264 -37.56 22.73 -26.02
N ASP A 265 -38.88 22.88 -26.10
CA ASP A 265 -39.81 23.30 -25.05
C ASP A 265 -39.87 22.33 -23.84
N PRO A 266 -40.15 22.79 -22.60
CA PRO A 266 -40.36 21.93 -21.45
C PRO A 266 -41.82 21.45 -21.34
N PRO A 267 -42.09 20.32 -20.67
CA PRO A 267 -43.46 19.85 -20.47
C PRO A 267 -44.20 20.67 -19.40
N ASP A 268 -45.31 21.25 -19.84
CA ASP A 268 -46.58 21.52 -19.15
C ASP A 268 -46.65 21.24 -17.63
N LYS A 269 -46.97 22.29 -16.87
CA LYS A 269 -47.51 22.19 -15.51
C LYS A 269 -49.00 22.52 -15.53
N GLY A 270 -49.85 21.51 -15.44
CA GLY A 270 -51.25 21.72 -15.07
C GLY A 270 -51.38 22.24 -13.63
N GLY A 271 -52.18 23.28 -13.41
CA GLY A 271 -52.44 23.83 -12.07
C GLY A 271 -53.10 25.22 -12.06
N GLU A 272 -54.41 25.24 -12.35
CA GLU A 272 -55.42 26.30 -12.09
C GLU A 272 -55.25 27.69 -12.74
#